data_AF-A0A3M0P5X6-F1
#
_entry.id   AF-A0A3M0P5X6-F1
#
_cell.length_a   1.000
_cell.length_b   1.000
_cell.length_c   1.000
_cell.angle_alpha   90.00
_cell.angle_beta   90.00
_cell.angle_gamma   90.00
#
_symmetry.space_group_name_H-M   'P 1'
#
loop_
_entity.id
_entity.type
_entity.pdbx_description
1 polymer ?
#
loop_
_entity_poly.entity_id
_entity_poly.type
_entity_poly.pdbx_seq_one_letter_code
_entity_poly.pdbx_strand_id
1 'polypeptide(L)'
;MTSLNSIKKFLDWLTSLLLIIVVGLILITLFSAYYSFGTMIFGVHEASAIKDFWFTEIMLGTIYVSVVMVIAIYTEITRFLKKRKNNASC
;
A
#
# COMPACT_ATOMS: atom_id res chain seq x y z
N MET A 1 4.45 1.24 -33.16
CA MET A 1 3.39 0.51 -32.43
C MET A 1 3.84 -0.13 -31.10
N THR A 2 5.12 -0.01 -30.71
CA THR A 2 5.70 -0.63 -29.49
C THR A 2 5.60 0.22 -28.21
N SER A 3 5.68 1.55 -28.32
CA SER A 3 5.65 2.47 -27.16
C SER A 3 4.31 2.44 -26.40
N LEU A 4 3.18 2.52 -27.12
CA LEU A 4 1.84 2.58 -26.52
C LEU A 4 1.51 1.32 -25.69
N ASN A 5 1.98 0.15 -26.15
CA ASN A 5 1.75 -1.13 -25.46
C ASN A 5 2.58 -1.24 -24.16
N SER A 6 3.79 -0.67 -24.14
CA SER A 6 4.62 -0.61 -22.93
C SER A 6 4.03 0.31 -21.88
N ILE A 7 3.50 1.47 -22.30
CA ILE A 7 2.86 2.43 -21.40
C ILE A 7 1.60 1.82 -20.78
N LYS A 8 0.76 1.15 -21.56
CA LYS A 8 -0.43 0.44 -21.04
C LYS A 8 -0.08 -0.59 -19.97
N LYS A 9 0.92 -1.45 -20.24
CA LYS A 9 1.38 -2.44 -19.25
C LYS A 9 1.89 -1.82 -17.95
N PHE A 10 2.58 -0.68 -18.05
CA PHE A 10 3.04 0.05 -16.87
C PHE A 10 1.88 0.66 -16.09
N LEU A 11 0.90 1.25 -16.78
CA LEU A 11 -0.31 1.78 -16.16
C LEU A 11 -1.13 0.67 -15.48
N ASP A 12 -1.34 -0.47 -16.14
CA ASP A 12 -2.06 -1.61 -15.56
C ASP A 12 -1.36 -2.12 -14.28
N TRP A 13 -0.03 -2.19 -14.30
CA TRP A 13 0.77 -2.54 -13.12
C TRP A 13 0.61 -1.50 -12.00
N LEU A 14 0.67 -0.21 -12.33
CA LEU A 14 0.51 0.88 -11.37
C LEU A 14 -0.89 0.91 -10.76
N THR A 15 -1.93 0.72 -11.58
CA THR A 15 -3.32 0.65 -11.13
C THR A 15 -3.54 -0.55 -10.22
N SER A 16 -2.97 -1.72 -10.55
CA SER A 16 -3.04 -2.89 -9.68
C SER A 16 -2.33 -2.64 -8.34
N LEU A 17 -1.18 -1.97 -8.34
CA LEU A 17 -0.46 -1.60 -7.12
C LEU A 17 -1.29 -0.63 -6.26
N LEU A 18 -1.88 0.38 -6.89
CA LEU A 18 -2.71 1.38 -6.22
C LEU A 18 -3.93 0.73 -5.57
N LEU A 19 -4.56 -0.25 -6.25
CA LEU A 19 -5.69 -1.00 -5.72
C LEU A 19 -5.32 -1.79 -4.45
N ILE A 20 -4.15 -2.45 -4.43
CA ILE A 20 -3.64 -3.14 -3.23
C ILE A 20 -3.42 -2.16 -2.08
N ILE A 21 -2.85 -0.99 -2.37
CA ILE A 21 -2.63 0.04 -1.37
C ILE A 21 -3.96 0.52 -0.78
N VAL A 22 -4.95 0.85 -1.63
CA VAL A 22 -6.27 1.33 -1.20
C VAL A 22 -6.98 0.31 -0.34
N VAL A 23 -7.03 -0.96 -0.75
CA VAL A 23 -7.68 -2.03 0.03
C VAL A 23 -7.04 -2.19 1.40
N GLY A 24 -5.71 -2.17 1.48
CA GLY A 24 -5.02 -2.26 2.77
C GLY A 24 -5.26 -1.04 3.67
N LEU A 25 -5.30 0.17 3.11
CA LEU A 25 -5.62 1.38 3.86
C LEU A 25 -7.05 1.33 4.41
N ILE A 26 -8.03 0.84 3.64
CA ILE A 26 -9.40 0.66 4.14
C ILE A 26 -9.43 -0.26 5.37
N LEU A 27 -8.70 -1.37 5.34
CA LEU A 27 -8.60 -2.28 6.49
C LEU A 27 -7.93 -1.62 7.69
N ILE A 28 -6.87 -0.84 7.48
CA ILE A 28 -6.19 -0.09 8.53
C ILE A 28 -7.12 0.98 9.13
N THR A 29 -7.91 1.67 8.31
CA THR A 29 -8.92 2.64 8.75
C THR A 29 -9.99 1.95 9.60
N LEU A 30 -10.50 0.79 9.15
CA LEU A 30 -11.45 -0.01 9.95
C LEU A 30 -10.86 -0.44 11.29
N PHE A 31 -9.61 -0.91 11.30
CA PHE A 31 -8.91 -1.29 12.52
C PHE A 31 -8.71 -0.09 13.46
N SER A 32 -8.23 1.03 12.92
CA SER A 32 -7.99 2.27 13.68
C SER A 32 -9.29 2.82 14.25
N ALA A 33 -10.38 2.74 13.49
CA ALA A 33 -11.70 3.15 13.93
C ALA A 33 -12.22 2.27 15.07
N TYR A 34 -12.11 0.94 14.94
CA TYR A 34 -12.48 0.00 15.99
C TYR A 34 -11.68 0.24 17.27
N TYR A 35 -10.35 0.40 17.16
CA TYR A 35 -9.50 0.58 18.32
C TYR A 35 -9.71 1.93 19.01
N SER A 36 -9.93 3.00 18.25
CA SER A 36 -9.97 4.37 18.79
C SER A 36 -11.36 4.82 19.17
N PHE A 37 -12.39 4.50 18.37
CA PHE A 37 -13.78 4.82 18.71
C PHE A 37 -14.47 3.70 19.49
N GLY A 38 -13.96 2.47 19.46
CA GLY A 38 -14.45 1.39 20.32
C GLY A 38 -14.14 1.59 21.81
N THR A 39 -13.29 2.55 22.18
CA THR A 39 -13.11 2.95 23.58
C THR A 39 -14.13 4.00 24.03
N MET A 40 -14.84 4.63 23.08
CA MET A 40 -15.84 5.67 23.35
C MET A 40 -17.06 5.13 24.11
N ILE A 41 -17.39 3.84 23.94
CA ILE A 41 -18.40 3.14 24.76
C ILE A 41 -18.03 3.06 26.26
N PHE A 42 -16.77 3.31 26.62
CA PHE A 42 -16.29 3.35 28.01
C PHE A 42 -16.16 4.79 28.56
N GLY A 43 -16.73 5.79 27.89
CA GLY A 43 -16.81 7.17 28.39
C GLY A 43 -15.62 8.08 28.04
N VAL A 44 -14.80 7.69 27.06
CA VAL A 44 -13.69 8.53 26.57
C VAL A 44 -14.23 9.71 25.74
N HIS A 45 -13.72 10.92 25.96
CA HIS A 45 -14.13 12.12 25.22
C HIS A 45 -13.79 12.02 23.72
N GLU A 46 -14.71 12.47 22.86
CA GLU A 46 -14.59 12.37 21.39
C GLU A 46 -13.30 12.98 20.85
N ALA A 47 -12.83 14.07 21.45
CA ALA A 47 -11.60 14.75 21.05
C ALA A 47 -10.33 13.90 21.25
N SER A 48 -10.32 12.99 22.22
CA SER A 48 -9.18 12.08 22.44
C SER A 48 -9.22 10.93 21.44
N ALA A 49 -10.40 10.32 21.24
CA ALA A 49 -10.58 9.21 20.30
C ALA A 49 -10.20 9.58 18.86
N ILE A 50 -10.51 10.81 18.42
CA ILE A 50 -10.13 11.31 17.08
C ILE A 50 -8.60 11.44 16.95
N LYS A 51 -7.90 11.90 17.98
CA LYS A 51 -6.44 12.02 17.94
C LYS A 51 -5.77 10.65 17.87
N ASP A 52 -6.24 9.71 18.66
CA ASP A 52 -5.71 8.34 18.69
C ASP A 52 -5.99 7.61 17.37
N PHE A 53 -7.15 7.88 16.75
CA PHE A 53 -7.51 7.38 15.42
C PHE A 53 -6.49 7.82 14.37
N TRP A 54 -6.27 9.13 14.22
CA TRP A 54 -5.35 9.66 13.22
C TRP A 54 -3.90 9.25 13.47
N PHE A 55 -3.48 9.18 14.74
CA PHE A 55 -2.15 8.71 15.08
C PHE A 55 -1.94 7.25 14.64
N THR A 56 -2.89 6.37 14.96
CA THR A 56 -2.83 4.95 14.61
C THR A 56 -2.91 4.74 13.10
N GLU A 57 -3.81 5.46 12.42
CA GLU A 57 -3.98 5.37 10.97
C GLU A 57 -2.72 5.84 10.23
N ILE A 58 -2.13 6.96 10.63
CA ILE A 58 -0.91 7.48 10.00
C ILE A 58 0.27 6.53 10.25
N MET A 59 0.42 6.03 11.48
CA MET A 59 1.53 5.14 11.83
C MET A 59 1.45 3.81 11.05
N LEU A 60 0.32 3.12 11.11
CA LEU A 60 0.11 1.84 10.42
C LEU A 60 0.05 2.02 8.91
N GLY A 61 -0.64 3.06 8.43
CA GLY A 61 -0.75 3.39 7.01
C GLY A 61 0.61 3.66 6.38
N THR A 62 1.46 4.45 7.05
CA THR A 62 2.82 4.75 6.55
C THR A 62 3.68 3.50 6.47
N ILE A 63 3.67 2.67 7.52
CA ILE A 63 4.42 1.40 7.53
C ILE A 63 3.92 0.49 6.40
N TYR A 64 2.60 0.33 6.27
CA TYR A 64 2.01 -0.51 5.22
C TYR A 64 2.40 -0.05 3.81
N VAL A 65 2.22 1.24 3.50
CA VAL A 65 2.54 1.79 2.18
C VAL A 65 4.03 1.64 1.86
N SER A 66 4.91 1.90 2.83
CA SER A 66 6.36 1.75 2.63
C SER A 66 6.76 0.31 2.33
N VAL A 67 6.19 -0.67 3.04
CA VAL A 67 6.47 -2.10 2.81
C VAL A 67 5.97 -2.54 1.43
N VAL A 68 4.74 -2.18 1.06
CA VAL A 68 4.17 -2.53 -0.26
C VAL A 68 5.02 -1.92 -1.39
N MET A 69 5.47 -0.68 -1.24
CA MET A 69 6.36 -0.02 -2.21
C MET A 69 7.70 -0.75 -2.35
N VAL A 70 8.34 -1.13 -1.25
CA VAL A 70 9.61 -1.87 -1.27
C VAL A 70 9.44 -3.21 -2.00
N ILE A 71 8.37 -3.95 -1.71
CA ILE A 71 8.07 -5.23 -2.36
C ILE A 71 7.85 -5.04 -3.86
N ALA A 72 7.13 -3.99 -4.26
CA ALA A 72 6.86 -3.70 -5.66
C ALA A 72 8.13 -3.37 -6.44
N ILE A 73 8.98 -2.50 -5.89
CA ILE A 73 10.27 -2.15 -6.49
C ILE A 73 11.16 -3.39 -6.58
N TYR A 74 11.26 -4.17 -5.51
CA TYR A 74 12.06 -5.40 -5.49
C TYR A 74 11.59 -6.42 -6.54
N THR A 75 10.28 -6.60 -6.68
CA THR A 75 9.69 -7.52 -7.67
C THR A 75 10.00 -7.06 -9.10
N GLU A 76 10.00 -5.76 -9.34
CA GLU A 76 10.32 -5.23 -10.65
C GLU A 76 11.82 -5.36 -10.97
N ILE A 77 12.70 -5.04 -10.02
CA ILE A 77 14.16 -5.23 -10.15
C ILE A 77 14.50 -6.70 -10.45
N THR A 78 13.93 -7.64 -9.71
CA THR A 78 14.19 -9.08 -9.91
C THR A 78 13.71 -9.56 -11.28
N ARG A 79 12.58 -9.07 -11.78
CA ARG A 79 12.10 -9.34 -13.16
C ARG A 79 13.06 -8.78 -14.21
N PHE A 80 13.55 -7.56 -14.03
CA PHE A 80 14.54 -6.95 -14.93
C PHE A 80 15.85 -7.76 -14.97
N LEU A 81 16.37 -8.15 -13.81
CA LEU A 81 17.59 -8.97 -13.72
C LEU A 81 17.41 -10.35 -14.36
N LYS A 82 16.27 -11.01 -14.12
CA LYS A 82 15.96 -12.31 -14.74
C LYS A 82 15.88 -12.21 -16.26
N LYS A 83 15.28 -11.14 -16.80
CA LYS A 83 15.19 -10.90 -18.24
C LYS A 83 16.56 -10.66 -18.87
N ARG A 84 17.44 -9.91 -18.20
CA ARG A 84 18.85 -9.71 -18.60
C ARG A 84 19.63 -11.02 -18.65
N LYS A 85 19.52 -11.87 -17.61
CA LYS A 85 20.20 -13.16 -17.55
C LYS A 85 19.81 -14.08 -18.72
N ASN A 86 18.52 -14.18 -19.02
CA ASN A 86 18.02 -15.02 -20.11
C ASN A 86 18.49 -14.54 -21.49
N ASN A 87 18.62 -13.22 -21.70
CA ASN A 87 19.13 -12.67 -22.96
C ASN A 87 20.65 -12.84 -23.13
N ALA A 88 21.41 -13.03 -22.05
CA ALA A 88 22.87 -13.20 -22.09
C ALA A 88 23.30 -14.67 -22.26
N SER A 89 22.36 -15.62 -22.16
CA SER A 89 22.60 -17.07 -22.34
C SER A 89 22.18 -17.58 -23.73
N CYS A 90 21.89 -16.69 -24.68
CA CYS A 90 21.63 -16.99 -26.08
C CYS A 90 22.76 -16.48 -26.97
#